data_AF-A0A0C9ZPF7-F1
#
_entry.id   AF-A0A0C9ZPF7-F1
#
_cell.length_a   1.000
_cell.length_b   1.000
_cell.length_c   1.000
_cell.angle_alpha   90.00
_cell.angle_beta   90.00
_cell.angle_gamma   90.00
#
_symmetry.space_group_name_H-M   'P 1'
#
loop_
_entity.id
_entity.type
_entity.pdbx_description
1 polymer ?
#
loop_
_entity_poly.entity_id
_entity_poly.type
_entity_poly.pdbx_seq_one_letter_code
_entity_poly.pdbx_strand_id
1 'polypeptide(L)'
;MQLVDNNTFLQQLGTLFESTKDKGTIWLTHKRLNHDGDDTVMKGEDGSDGSREYPCIVRVTDGKKAKFSTKILSIDLDKFHSAYGALLKASMTTLRKRDKKREKQRAEQLAKKKQRMADPVVIDGPKRGNRRRKRQRQVKAALKHADMKERVAKREEMRTKQ
;
A
#
# COMPACT_ATOMS: atom_id res chain seq x y z
N MET A 1 -22.34 3.73 -21.83
CA MET A 1 -20.88 3.72 -21.59
C MET A 1 -20.24 3.12 -22.83
N GLN A 2 -19.29 3.81 -23.47
CA GLN A 2 -18.77 3.40 -24.78
C GLN A 2 -17.67 2.33 -24.65
N LEU A 3 -17.78 1.22 -25.36
CA LEU A 3 -16.70 0.24 -25.48
C LEU A 3 -15.76 0.66 -26.62
N VAL A 4 -14.47 0.73 -26.34
CA VAL A 4 -13.43 1.19 -27.26
C VAL A 4 -12.24 0.23 -27.29
N ASP A 5 -11.48 0.24 -28.39
CA ASP A 5 -10.25 -0.54 -28.53
C ASP A 5 -9.15 -0.03 -27.59
N ASN A 6 -8.20 -0.90 -27.24
CA ASN A 6 -7.11 -0.63 -26.31
C ASN A 6 -6.31 0.63 -26.68
N ASN A 7 -5.99 0.81 -27.96
CA ASN A 7 -5.20 1.97 -28.40
C ASN A 7 -6.01 3.27 -28.31
N THR A 8 -7.26 3.22 -28.77
CA THR A 8 -8.16 4.37 -28.71
C THR A 8 -8.47 4.77 -27.26
N PHE A 9 -8.57 3.79 -26.35
CA PHE A 9 -8.72 4.01 -24.92
C PHE A 9 -7.55 4.82 -24.34
N LEU A 10 -6.31 4.45 -24.66
CA LEU A 10 -5.12 5.14 -24.16
C LEU A 10 -5.00 6.57 -24.70
N GLN A 11 -5.33 6.78 -25.98
CA GLN A 11 -5.36 8.11 -26.59
C GLN A 11 -6.41 9.02 -25.94
N GLN A 12 -7.65 8.53 -25.81
CA GLN A 12 -8.72 9.27 -25.14
C GLN A 12 -8.37 9.58 -23.69
N LEU A 13 -7.78 8.61 -22.97
CA LEU A 13 -7.33 8.81 -21.60
C LEU A 13 -6.22 9.87 -21.49
N GLY A 14 -5.27 9.90 -22.43
CA GLY A 14 -4.25 10.94 -22.52
C GLY A 14 -4.86 12.33 -22.68
N THR A 15 -5.76 12.51 -23.65
CA THR A 15 -6.45 13.79 -23.86
C THR A 15 -7.27 14.22 -22.63
N LEU A 16 -7.86 13.24 -21.93
CA LEU A 16 -8.62 13.51 -20.71
C LEU A 16 -7.71 14.02 -19.58
N PHE A 17 -6.53 13.43 -19.39
CA PHE A 17 -5.55 13.91 -18.41
C PHE A 17 -5.08 15.33 -18.71
N GLU A 18 -4.87 15.67 -19.97
CA GLU A 18 -4.48 17.02 -20.37
C GLU A 18 -5.59 18.04 -20.11
N SER A 19 -6.84 17.68 -20.43
CA SER A 19 -8.00 18.57 -20.22
C SER A 19 -8.35 18.81 -18.76
N THR A 20 -8.01 17.88 -17.86
CA THR A 20 -8.37 17.90 -16.43
C THR A 20 -7.21 18.31 -15.52
N LYS A 21 -6.12 18.83 -16.09
CA LYS A 21 -4.86 19.12 -15.39
C LYS A 21 -5.02 20.14 -14.25
N ASP A 22 -5.87 21.14 -14.45
CA ASP A 22 -6.10 22.20 -13.45
C ASP A 22 -7.22 21.83 -12.47
N LYS A 23 -8.32 21.27 -12.99
CA LYS A 23 -9.53 20.92 -12.22
C LYS A 23 -10.19 19.70 -12.83
N GLY A 24 -10.51 18.73 -11.99
CA GLY A 24 -11.24 17.54 -12.40
C GLY A 24 -10.91 16.34 -11.51
N THR A 25 -11.64 15.25 -11.68
CA THR A 25 -11.32 13.99 -11.03
C THR A 25 -11.66 12.88 -12.00
N ILE A 26 -10.64 12.10 -12.37
CA ILE A 26 -10.83 10.95 -13.25
C ILE A 26 -10.89 9.71 -12.38
N TRP A 27 -11.99 8.97 -12.48
CA TRP A 27 -12.17 7.67 -11.87
C TRP A 27 -11.80 6.59 -12.86
N LEU A 28 -10.77 5.81 -12.51
CA LEU A 28 -10.35 4.60 -13.19
C LEU A 28 -10.77 3.40 -12.35
N THR A 29 -11.51 2.46 -12.94
CA THR A 29 -11.86 1.21 -12.25
C THR A 29 -11.41 0.02 -13.09
N HIS A 30 -10.68 -0.88 -12.44
CA HIS A 30 -10.23 -2.14 -13.02
C HIS A 30 -11.04 -3.25 -12.36
N LYS A 31 -11.72 -4.07 -13.17
CA LYS A 31 -12.46 -5.23 -12.67
C LYS A 31 -12.19 -6.44 -13.56
N ARG A 32 -12.17 -7.61 -12.96
CA ARG A 32 -12.25 -8.88 -13.69
C ARG A 32 -13.62 -8.97 -14.37
N LEU A 33 -13.62 -9.29 -15.65
CA LEU A 33 -14.84 -9.47 -16.42
C LEU A 33 -15.22 -10.94 -16.38
N ASN A 34 -16.24 -11.27 -15.59
CA ASN A 34 -16.71 -12.65 -15.40
C ASN A 34 -17.88 -13.02 -16.32
N HIS A 35 -18.52 -12.04 -16.95
CA HIS A 35 -19.71 -12.23 -17.80
C HIS A 35 -19.64 -11.30 -19.02
N ASP A 36 -20.13 -11.77 -20.16
CA ASP A 36 -20.18 -11.02 -21.43
C ASP A 36 -21.63 -10.76 -21.87
N GLY A 37 -22.41 -10.08 -21.02
CA GLY A 37 -23.70 -9.50 -21.42
C GLY A 37 -24.95 -10.34 -21.14
N ASP A 38 -24.82 -11.56 -20.61
CA ASP A 38 -25.95 -12.30 -20.06
C ASP A 38 -26.12 -12.03 -18.56
N ASP A 39 -27.38 -11.92 -18.14
CA ASP A 39 -27.86 -11.87 -16.76
C ASP A 39 -27.58 -13.23 -16.09
N THR A 40 -26.31 -13.50 -15.87
CA THR A 40 -25.83 -14.74 -15.26
C THR A 40 -25.95 -14.59 -13.76
N VAL A 41 -26.84 -15.40 -13.17
CA VAL A 41 -26.90 -15.61 -11.72
C VAL A 41 -25.48 -15.84 -11.25
N MET A 42 -25.00 -14.99 -10.33
CA MET A 42 -23.73 -15.17 -9.64
C MET A 42 -23.80 -16.48 -8.86
N LYS A 43 -23.61 -17.61 -9.53
CA LYS A 43 -23.33 -18.88 -8.86
C LYS A 43 -21.98 -18.64 -8.19
N GLY A 44 -22.02 -18.57 -6.86
CA GLY A 44 -20.84 -18.61 -6.01
C GLY A 44 -20.15 -19.95 -6.18
N GLU A 45 -19.53 -20.17 -7.33
CA GLU A 45 -18.48 -21.15 -7.44
C GLU A 45 -17.21 -20.50 -6.91
N ASP A 46 -17.03 -20.64 -5.61
CA ASP A 46 -15.72 -20.69 -4.94
C ASP A 46 -14.97 -21.94 -5.42
N GLY A 47 -14.82 -22.07 -6.75
CA GLY A 47 -14.21 -23.19 -7.44
C GLY A 47 -12.88 -22.75 -8.00
N SER A 48 -11.82 -23.27 -7.42
CA SER A 48 -10.43 -23.11 -7.85
C SER A 48 -10.19 -23.73 -9.24
N ASP A 49 -10.73 -23.13 -10.29
CA ASP A 49 -10.36 -23.51 -11.65
C ASP A 49 -9.19 -22.64 -12.11
N GLY A 50 -7.98 -23.05 -11.69
CA GLY A 50 -6.73 -22.36 -12.01
C GLY A 50 -6.37 -22.35 -13.50
N SER A 51 -7.23 -22.91 -14.34
CA SER A 51 -7.08 -23.01 -15.81
C SER A 51 -7.81 -21.90 -16.58
N ARG A 52 -8.74 -21.17 -15.94
CA ARG A 52 -9.64 -20.26 -16.66
C ARG A 52 -9.05 -18.85 -16.73
N GLU A 53 -8.72 -18.42 -17.94
CA GLU A 53 -8.28 -17.05 -18.20
C GLU A 53 -9.48 -16.11 -18.22
N TYR A 54 -9.37 -14.99 -17.49
CA TYR A 54 -10.43 -13.99 -17.42
C TYR A 54 -9.94 -12.66 -17.98
N PRO A 55 -10.70 -12.05 -18.90
CA PRO A 55 -10.40 -10.72 -19.36
C PRO A 55 -10.60 -9.69 -18.24
N CYS A 56 -9.87 -8.58 -18.34
CA CYS A 56 -10.00 -7.44 -17.46
C CYS A 56 -10.76 -6.32 -18.18
N ILE A 57 -11.73 -5.71 -17.51
CA ILE A 57 -12.38 -4.50 -18.00
C ILE A 57 -11.84 -3.28 -17.25
N VAL A 58 -11.38 -2.29 -18.01
CA VAL A 58 -10.95 -0.99 -17.49
C VAL A 58 -11.98 0.06 -17.90
N ARG A 59 -12.42 0.86 -16.93
CA ARG A 59 -13.46 1.86 -17.09
C ARG A 59 -12.96 3.22 -16.64
N VAL A 60 -13.28 4.24 -17.43
CA VAL A 60 -12.95 5.64 -17.15
C VAL A 60 -14.23 6.45 -17.01
N THR A 61 -14.29 7.30 -16.00
CA THR A 61 -15.27 8.39 -15.95
C THR A 61 -14.71 9.65 -15.32
N ASP A 62 -15.14 10.82 -15.80
CA ASP A 62 -14.92 12.13 -15.14
C ASP A 62 -16.23 12.64 -14.48
N GLY A 63 -17.19 11.73 -14.22
CA GLY A 63 -18.51 12.06 -13.68
C GLY A 63 -19.45 12.80 -14.66
N LYS A 64 -18.91 13.35 -15.75
CA LYS A 64 -19.62 14.12 -16.78
C LYS A 64 -19.77 13.31 -18.08
N LYS A 65 -19.19 13.82 -19.17
CA LYS A 65 -19.35 13.32 -20.55
C LYS A 65 -18.38 12.19 -20.89
N ALA A 66 -17.16 12.20 -20.33
CA ALA A 66 -16.19 11.14 -20.56
C ALA A 66 -16.61 9.86 -19.81
N LYS A 67 -17.08 8.85 -20.55
CA LYS A 67 -17.51 7.53 -20.05
C LYS A 67 -17.22 6.43 -21.08
N PHE A 68 -16.00 5.91 -21.05
CA PHE A 68 -15.54 4.86 -21.96
C PHE A 68 -14.84 3.72 -21.21
N SER A 69 -14.84 2.54 -21.83
CA SER A 69 -14.25 1.31 -21.29
C SER A 69 -13.53 0.54 -22.37
N THR A 70 -12.57 -0.29 -21.96
CA THR A 70 -11.91 -1.25 -22.84
C THR A 70 -11.84 -2.62 -22.19
N LYS A 71 -11.87 -3.67 -23.03
CA LYS A 71 -11.73 -5.08 -22.62
C LYS A 71 -10.32 -5.53 -22.97
N ILE A 72 -9.60 -6.03 -21.97
CA ILE A 72 -8.21 -6.47 -22.10
C ILE A 72 -8.20 -7.98 -21.93
N LEU A 73 -7.76 -8.67 -22.97
CA LEU A 73 -7.51 -10.11 -22.93
C LEU A 73 -6.21 -10.40 -22.17
N SER A 74 -6.11 -11.58 -21.57
CA SER A 74 -4.92 -12.01 -20.84
C SER A 74 -3.64 -11.96 -21.68
N ILE A 75 -3.76 -12.27 -22.98
CA ILE A 75 -2.64 -12.28 -23.95
C ILE A 75 -2.02 -10.88 -24.16
N ASP A 76 -2.85 -9.84 -24.17
CA ASP A 76 -2.40 -8.47 -24.45
C ASP A 76 -2.20 -7.62 -23.18
N LEU A 77 -2.35 -8.24 -22.00
CA LEU A 77 -2.29 -7.57 -20.71
C LEU A 77 -0.95 -6.87 -20.50
N ASP A 78 0.18 -7.54 -20.77
CA ASP A 78 1.51 -6.98 -20.54
C ASP A 78 1.82 -5.79 -21.45
N LYS A 79 1.39 -5.88 -22.71
CA LYS A 79 1.53 -4.78 -23.69
C LYS A 79 0.71 -3.58 -23.24
N PHE A 80 -0.55 -3.81 -22.88
CA PHE A 80 -1.45 -2.76 -22.39
C PHE A 80 -0.90 -2.12 -21.11
N HIS A 81 -0.49 -2.92 -20.12
CA HIS A 81 0.04 -2.45 -18.85
C HIS A 81 1.31 -1.62 -19.02
N SER A 82 2.19 -1.99 -19.96
CA SER A 82 3.40 -1.23 -20.24
C SER A 82 3.08 0.16 -20.80
N ALA A 83 2.21 0.23 -21.80
CA ALA A 83 1.78 1.49 -22.41
C ALA A 83 0.97 2.36 -21.43
N TYR A 84 0.02 1.75 -20.73
CA TYR A 84 -0.81 2.39 -19.71
C TYR A 84 0.02 2.93 -18.54
N GLY A 85 0.97 2.15 -18.04
CA GLY A 85 1.87 2.56 -16.96
C GLY A 85 2.78 3.71 -17.35
N ALA A 86 3.27 3.74 -18.59
CA ALA A 86 4.02 4.87 -19.13
C ALA A 86 3.14 6.14 -19.20
N LEU A 87 1.91 6.01 -19.71
CA LEU A 87 0.94 7.12 -19.77
C LEU A 87 0.65 7.70 -18.38
N LEU A 88 0.35 6.86 -17.38
CA LEU A 88 0.05 7.32 -16.02
C LEU A 88 1.24 8.05 -15.38
N LYS A 89 2.46 7.56 -15.58
CA LYS A 89 3.66 8.22 -15.05
C LYS A 89 3.90 9.57 -15.72
N ALA A 90 3.61 9.67 -17.02
CA ALA A 90 3.74 10.92 -17.76
C ALA A 90 2.66 11.95 -17.37
N SER A 91 1.44 11.50 -17.07
CA SER A 91 0.33 12.40 -16.72
C SER A 91 0.34 12.85 -15.26
N MET A 92 0.71 11.98 -14.30
CA MET A 92 0.63 12.24 -12.86
C MET A 92 1.90 12.91 -12.27
N THR A 93 2.35 14.02 -12.86
CA THR A 93 3.60 14.69 -12.47
C THR A 93 3.46 15.70 -11.32
N THR A 94 2.24 16.12 -11.00
CA THR A 94 1.96 17.21 -10.03
C THR A 94 1.84 16.76 -8.57
N LEU A 95 2.07 15.47 -8.30
CA LEU A 95 2.02 14.93 -6.94
C LEU A 95 3.17 15.47 -6.09
N ARG A 96 2.89 15.72 -4.80
CA ARG A 96 3.92 16.12 -3.84
C ARG A 96 5.03 15.07 -3.82
N LYS A 97 6.28 15.52 -3.98
CA LYS A 97 7.46 14.66 -3.90
C LYS A 97 7.50 13.94 -2.55
N ARG A 98 7.91 12.67 -2.60
CA ARG A 98 8.08 11.84 -1.41
C ARG A 98 9.22 12.39 -0.54
N ASP A 99 8.93 12.69 0.73
CA ASP A 99 9.90 13.19 1.69
C ASP A 99 10.84 12.06 2.18
N LYS A 100 11.76 11.62 1.32
CA LYS A 100 12.71 10.53 1.60
C LYS A 100 13.47 10.74 2.91
N LYS A 101 13.81 11.99 3.25
CA LYS A 101 14.47 12.34 4.52
C LYS A 101 13.61 11.99 5.74
N ARG A 102 12.31 12.34 5.71
CA ARG A 102 11.39 12.09 6.82
C ARG A 102 11.13 10.60 7.00
N GLU A 103 11.02 9.87 5.90
CA GLU A 103 10.87 8.41 5.96
C GLU A 103 12.13 7.71 6.49
N LYS A 104 13.31 8.10 6.01
CA LYS A 104 14.59 7.59 6.53
C LYS A 104 14.73 7.86 8.02
N GLN A 105 14.42 9.08 8.47
CA GLN A 105 14.43 9.43 9.90
C GLN A 105 13.44 8.57 10.71
N ARG A 106 12.24 8.31 10.20
CA ARG A 106 11.29 7.41 10.87
C ARG A 106 11.81 5.98 10.95
N ALA A 107 12.41 5.47 9.86
CA ALA A 107 13.00 4.14 9.82
C ALA A 107 14.17 4.01 10.81
N GLU A 108 15.08 4.99 10.85
CA GLU A 108 16.20 5.04 11.80
C GLU A 108 15.71 5.14 13.25
N GLN A 109 14.69 5.96 13.53
CA GLN A 109 14.11 6.04 14.88
C GLN A 109 13.46 4.73 15.32
N LEU A 110 12.79 4.03 14.41
CA LEU A 110 12.22 2.71 14.69
C LEU A 110 13.32 1.67 14.93
N ALA A 111 14.38 1.68 14.11
CA ALA A 111 15.55 0.80 14.30
C ALA A 111 16.23 1.08 15.65
N LYS A 112 16.46 2.34 16.01
CA LYS A 112 17.06 2.74 17.29
C LYS A 112 16.17 2.38 18.48
N LYS A 113 14.85 2.48 18.34
CA LYS A 113 13.89 2.00 19.37
C LYS A 113 13.98 0.49 19.53
N LYS A 114 14.02 -0.28 18.42
CA LYS A 114 14.19 -1.74 18.46
C LYS A 114 15.51 -2.15 19.11
N GLN A 115 16.62 -1.51 18.74
CA GLN A 115 17.93 -1.73 19.37
C GLN A 115 17.89 -1.42 20.87
N ARG A 116 17.35 -0.26 21.27
CA ARG A 116 17.22 0.09 22.70
C ARG A 116 16.34 -0.90 23.48
N MET A 117 15.35 -1.52 22.83
CA MET A 117 14.55 -2.59 23.44
C MET A 117 15.30 -3.91 23.50
N ALA A 118 16.16 -4.22 22.52
CA ALA A 118 16.98 -5.44 22.53
C ALA A 118 18.08 -5.35 23.60
N ASP A 119 18.79 -4.21 23.69
CA ASP A 119 19.94 -4.03 24.57
C ASP A 119 19.54 -4.12 26.05
N PRO A 120 20.14 -5.04 26.83
CA PRO A 120 19.88 -5.15 28.25
C PRO A 120 20.49 -3.98 29.02
N VAL A 121 19.77 -3.47 30.04
CA VAL A 121 20.31 -2.46 30.94
C VAL A 121 21.31 -3.11 31.90
N VAL A 122 22.60 -2.90 31.66
CA VAL A 122 23.68 -3.41 32.53
C VAL A 122 23.68 -2.66 33.86
N ILE A 123 23.58 -3.41 34.96
CA ILE A 123 23.68 -2.89 36.34
C ILE A 123 25.11 -3.09 36.81
N ASP A 124 25.81 -2.00 37.12
CA ASP A 124 27.22 -1.99 37.50
C ASP A 124 27.42 -1.28 38.86
N GLY A 125 28.41 -1.76 39.61
CA GLY A 125 28.89 -1.14 40.85
C GLY A 125 28.36 -1.73 42.17
N PRO A 126 28.94 -1.29 43.30
CA PRO A 126 28.67 -1.85 44.62
C PRO A 126 27.27 -1.50 45.15
N LYS A 127 26.72 -2.38 46.01
CA LYS A 127 25.37 -2.22 46.61
C LYS A 127 25.34 -1.12 47.68
N ARG A 128 26.49 -0.85 48.32
CA ARG A 128 26.68 0.10 49.42
C ARG A 128 27.86 1.02 49.11
N GLY A 129 27.92 2.18 49.77
CA GLY A 129 29.03 3.13 49.62
C GLY A 129 28.93 4.03 48.38
N ASN A 130 30.08 4.54 47.95
CA ASN A 130 30.17 5.44 46.80
C ASN A 130 29.65 4.73 45.53
N ARG A 131 29.02 5.46 44.60
CA ARG A 131 28.32 4.93 43.41
C ARG A 131 27.01 4.14 43.66
N ARG A 132 26.53 3.96 44.91
CA ARG A 132 25.21 3.35 45.20
C ARG A 132 24.04 4.00 44.45
N ARG A 133 24.01 5.33 44.38
CA ARG A 133 22.96 6.09 43.65
C ARG A 133 22.94 5.75 42.15
N LYS A 134 24.11 5.52 41.53
CA LYS A 134 24.23 5.12 40.12
C LYS A 134 23.63 3.73 39.90
N ARG A 135 23.96 2.77 40.76
CA ARG A 135 23.36 1.42 40.74
C ARG A 135 21.84 1.45 40.93
N GLN A 136 21.33 2.24 41.87
CA GLN A 136 19.87 2.38 42.07
C GLN A 136 19.15 2.91 40.82
N ARG A 137 19.75 3.87 40.10
CA ARG A 137 19.21 4.37 38.83
C ARG A 137 19.19 3.29 37.75
N GLN A 138 20.25 2.49 37.64
CA GLN A 138 20.33 1.37 36.69
C GLN A 138 19.29 0.28 37.01
N VAL A 139 19.12 -0.10 38.28
CA VAL A 139 18.09 -1.06 38.71
C VAL A 139 16.69 -0.55 38.34
N LYS A 140 16.39 0.74 38.62
CA LYS A 140 15.11 1.34 38.24
C LYS A 140 14.91 1.37 36.72
N ALA A 141 15.99 1.60 35.95
CA ALA A 141 15.94 1.56 34.49
C ALA A 141 15.72 0.14 33.95
N ALA A 142 16.34 -0.88 34.54
CA ALA A 142 16.15 -2.28 34.19
C ALA A 142 14.71 -2.75 34.44
N LEU A 143 14.14 -2.40 35.61
CA LEU A 143 12.74 -2.68 35.93
C LEU A 143 11.77 -2.04 34.92
N LYS A 144 12.00 -0.78 34.56
CA LYS A 144 11.20 -0.08 33.53
C LYS A 144 11.35 -0.72 32.14
N HIS A 145 12.55 -1.21 31.80
CA HIS A 145 12.80 -1.87 30.52
C HIS A 145 12.06 -3.21 30.44
N ALA A 146 12.05 -3.97 31.53
CA ALA A 146 11.30 -5.23 31.64
C ALA A 146 9.78 -5.03 31.51
N ASP A 147 9.18 -4.09 32.25
CA ASP A 147 7.75 -3.75 32.13
C ASP A 147 7.39 -3.30 30.71
N MET A 148 8.25 -2.49 30.08
CA MET A 148 8.05 -2.09 28.67
C MET A 148 8.12 -3.27 27.70
N LYS A 149 9.03 -4.24 27.90
CA LYS A 149 9.10 -5.46 27.09
C LYS A 149 7.83 -6.30 27.25
N GLU A 150 7.38 -6.48 28.47
CA GLU A 150 6.17 -7.25 28.78
C GLU A 150 4.92 -6.61 28.14
N ARG A 151 4.79 -5.29 28.22
CA ARG A 151 3.70 -4.55 27.56
C ARG A 151 3.71 -4.69 26.04
N VAL A 152 4.90 -4.73 25.43
CA VAL A 152 5.04 -4.93 23.98
C VAL A 152 4.67 -6.36 23.61
N ALA A 153 5.16 -7.36 24.34
CA ALA A 153 4.82 -8.77 24.13
C ALA A 153 3.29 -9.00 24.23
N LYS A 154 2.64 -8.47 25.26
CA LYS A 154 1.18 -8.53 25.42
C LYS A 154 0.43 -7.91 24.23
N ARG A 155 0.91 -6.79 23.68
CA ARG A 155 0.32 -6.17 22.48
C ARG A 155 0.50 -7.02 21.23
N GLU A 156 1.63 -7.70 21.08
CA GLU A 156 1.87 -8.60 19.96
C GLU A 156 0.98 -9.85 20.05
N GLU A 157 0.87 -10.45 21.24
CA GLU A 157 -0.04 -11.59 21.48
C GLU A 157 -1.52 -11.25 21.24
N MET A 158 -1.96 -10.03 21.58
CA MET A 158 -3.33 -9.60 21.26
C MET A 158 -3.56 -9.42 19.75
N ARG A 159 -2.53 -9.01 18.99
CA ARG A 159 -2.63 -8.85 17.53
C ARG A 159 -2.61 -10.18 16.78
N THR A 160 -2.01 -11.22 17.34
CA THR A 160 -1.96 -12.55 16.71
C THR A 160 -3.19 -13.40 17.01
N LYS A 161 -3.97 -13.04 18.03
CA LYS A 161 -5.22 -13.72 18.42
C LYS A 161 -6.47 -13.16 17.72
N GLN A 162 -6.37 -12.01 17.03
CA GLN A 162 -7.41 -11.46 16.15
C GLN A 162 -7.19 -11.92 14.72
#